data_AF-X1RPK0-F1
#
_entry.id   AF-X1RPK0-F1
#
_cell.length_a   1.000
_cell.length_b   1.000
_cell.length_c   1.000
_cell.angle_alpha   90.00
_cell.angle_beta   90.00
_cell.angle_gamma   90.00
#
_symmetry.space_group_name_H-M   'P 1'
#
loop_
_entity.id
_entity.type
_entity.pdbx_description
1 polymer ?
#
loop_
_entity_poly.entity_id
_entity_poly.type
_entity_poly.pdbx_seq_one_letter_code
_entity_poly.pdbx_strand_id
1 'polypeptide(L)'
;INRTISFTSTSSLTFEETNKLFDNLHKIKKDGTTIIFISHRLEEVFEIADRISVLRDGKYIGTWGRNDVEVNDIVRLMVGREIPKMLLYEKKIALPSDKIVLEVKTLSRGKFFKNVSFKLYRGEILGIYGLQGAGRTELVETVFGLAKASEGEIYIFGEKVDVLNPNEAIKHGLAMVPEDRRRTGILTSLDVKDNIGVVKIPEVVSFG
;
A
#
# COMPACT_ATOMS: atom_id res chain seq x y z
N ILE A 1 25.85 -28.97 10.94
CA ILE A 1 24.90 -27.98 11.52
C ILE A 1 24.16 -27.35 10.34
N ASN A 2 22.91 -27.74 10.07
CA ASN A 2 22.16 -27.18 8.95
C ASN A 2 21.70 -25.76 9.32
N ARG A 3 22.30 -24.75 8.68
CA ARG A 3 21.88 -23.35 8.83
C ARG A 3 20.59 -23.15 8.03
N THR A 4 19.56 -22.62 8.68
CA THR A 4 18.29 -22.26 8.03
C THR A 4 18.02 -20.78 8.28
N ILE A 5 17.66 -20.03 7.24
CA ILE A 5 17.33 -18.60 7.33
C ILE A 5 15.95 -18.36 6.72
N SER A 6 15.12 -17.53 7.36
CA SER A 6 13.77 -17.19 6.88
C SER A 6 13.66 -15.71 6.53
N PHE A 7 13.05 -15.38 5.38
CA PHE A 7 12.80 -14.01 4.91
C PHE A 7 11.34 -13.83 4.47
N THR A 8 10.75 -12.65 4.72
CA THR A 8 9.29 -12.44 4.55
C THR A 8 8.86 -11.15 3.85
N SER A 9 9.75 -10.18 3.59
CA SER A 9 9.36 -8.94 2.88
C SER A 9 10.52 -8.23 2.20
N THR A 10 10.30 -7.86 0.95
CA THR A 10 11.10 -6.97 0.10
C THR A 10 10.33 -5.70 -0.26
N SER A 11 9.11 -5.52 0.26
CA SER A 11 8.19 -4.47 -0.18
C SER A 11 8.71 -3.04 0.05
N SER A 12 9.66 -2.87 0.96
CA SER A 12 10.29 -1.59 1.26
C SER A 12 11.60 -1.36 0.48
N LEU A 13 12.06 -2.34 -0.29
CA LEU A 13 13.32 -2.27 -1.03
C LEU A 13 13.09 -1.78 -2.47
N THR A 14 14.05 -1.01 -2.98
CA THR A 14 14.15 -0.70 -4.39
C THR A 14 14.50 -1.94 -5.21
N PHE A 15 14.34 -1.86 -6.54
CA PHE A 15 14.73 -2.95 -7.44
C PHE A 15 16.22 -3.30 -7.32
N GLU A 16 17.09 -2.30 -7.21
CA GLU A 16 18.53 -2.52 -7.07
C GLU A 16 18.90 -3.18 -5.74
N GLU A 17 18.26 -2.78 -4.63
CA GLU A 17 18.44 -3.40 -3.32
C GLU A 17 17.92 -4.84 -3.30
N THR A 18 16.80 -5.09 -4.00
CA THR A 18 16.24 -6.44 -4.15
C THR A 18 17.20 -7.37 -4.89
N ASN A 19 17.82 -6.90 -5.97
CA ASN A 19 18.83 -7.69 -6.70
C ASN A 19 20.06 -8.00 -5.85
N LYS A 20 20.57 -7.01 -5.09
CA LYS A 20 21.68 -7.22 -4.14
C LYS A 20 21.32 -8.24 -3.07
N LEU A 21 20.07 -8.23 -2.58
CA LEU A 21 19.59 -9.25 -1.66
C LEU A 21 19.64 -10.64 -2.31
N PHE A 22 19.14 -10.78 -3.53
CA PHE A 22 19.14 -12.07 -4.24
C PHE A 22 20.57 -12.60 -4.47
N ASP A 23 21.50 -11.74 -4.89
CA ASP A 23 22.92 -12.11 -5.03
C ASP A 23 23.51 -12.68 -3.73
N ASN A 24 23.16 -12.06 -2.60
CA ASN A 24 23.61 -12.53 -1.28
C ASN A 24 22.94 -13.85 -0.89
N LEU A 25 21.65 -14.02 -1.16
CA LEU A 25 20.94 -15.28 -0.92
C LEU A 25 21.54 -16.43 -1.74
N HIS A 26 21.91 -16.19 -3.00
CA HIS A 26 22.58 -17.19 -3.83
C HIS A 26 23.95 -17.60 -3.28
N LYS A 27 24.75 -16.66 -2.77
CA LYS A 27 26.03 -16.96 -2.11
C LYS A 27 25.82 -17.82 -0.86
N ILE A 28 24.87 -17.43 0.00
CA ILE A 28 24.55 -18.15 1.24
C ILE A 28 24.05 -19.57 0.94
N LYS A 29 23.23 -19.73 -0.10
CA LYS A 29 22.79 -21.04 -0.60
C LYS A 29 23.98 -21.91 -1.03
N LYS A 30 24.96 -21.34 -1.75
CA LYS A 30 26.16 -22.05 -2.20
C LYS A 30 27.00 -22.59 -1.03
N ASP A 31 26.95 -21.92 0.12
CA ASP A 31 27.62 -22.35 1.35
C ASP A 31 26.85 -23.47 2.11
N GLY A 32 25.84 -24.08 1.49
CA GLY A 32 25.06 -25.19 2.04
C GLY A 32 23.97 -24.77 3.02
N THR A 33 23.61 -23.49 3.06
CA THR A 33 22.51 -22.98 3.91
C THR A 33 21.17 -23.18 3.22
N THR A 34 20.17 -23.69 3.95
CA THR A 34 18.78 -23.76 3.47
C THR A 34 18.10 -22.42 3.70
N ILE A 35 17.37 -21.91 2.70
CA ILE A 35 16.67 -20.63 2.78
C ILE A 35 15.17 -20.89 2.62
N ILE A 36 14.37 -20.40 3.57
CA ILE A 36 12.92 -20.37 3.48
C ILE A 36 12.51 -18.94 3.14
N PHE A 37 12.07 -18.74 1.90
CA PHE A 37 11.62 -17.43 1.43
C PHE A 37 10.10 -17.40 1.33
N ILE A 38 9.47 -16.50 2.08
CA ILE A 38 8.02 -16.33 2.11
C ILE A 38 7.70 -15.04 1.37
N SER A 39 7.08 -15.16 0.20
CA SER A 39 6.64 -14.00 -0.58
C SER A 39 5.36 -14.32 -1.34
N HIS A 40 4.59 -13.26 -1.61
CA HIS A 40 3.44 -13.28 -2.52
C HIS A 40 3.77 -12.62 -3.86
N ARG A 41 5.00 -12.07 -4.02
CA ARG A 41 5.50 -11.47 -5.25
C ARG A 41 6.11 -12.58 -6.10
N LEU A 42 5.36 -13.04 -7.11
CA LEU A 42 5.73 -14.22 -7.88
C LEU A 42 7.01 -14.04 -8.69
N GLU A 43 7.31 -12.83 -9.18
CA GLU A 43 8.58 -12.52 -9.86
C GLU A 43 9.78 -12.89 -8.99
N GLU A 44 9.75 -12.51 -7.70
CA GLU A 44 10.83 -12.83 -6.75
C GLU A 44 10.93 -14.32 -6.46
N VAL A 45 9.78 -14.97 -6.21
CA VAL A 45 9.71 -16.41 -5.95
C VAL A 45 10.31 -17.16 -7.13
N PHE A 46 9.97 -16.75 -8.35
CA PHE A 46 10.41 -17.39 -9.57
C PHE A 46 11.88 -17.12 -9.91
N GLU A 47 12.48 -16.06 -9.37
CA GLU A 47 13.89 -15.72 -9.50
C GLU A 47 14.79 -16.62 -8.63
N ILE A 48 14.43 -16.80 -7.35
CA ILE A 48 15.36 -17.39 -6.35
C ILE A 48 15.00 -18.81 -5.89
N ALA A 49 13.75 -19.26 -6.07
CA ALA A 49 13.30 -20.51 -5.49
C ALA A 49 13.74 -21.72 -6.32
N ASP A 50 14.20 -22.78 -5.64
CA ASP A 50 14.32 -24.12 -6.22
C ASP A 50 12.98 -24.87 -6.18
N ARG A 51 12.22 -24.63 -5.11
CA ARG A 51 10.94 -25.28 -4.80
C ARG A 51 9.96 -24.25 -4.30
N ILE A 52 8.71 -24.37 -4.73
CA ILE A 52 7.63 -23.46 -4.38
C ILE A 52 6.58 -24.26 -3.63
N SER A 53 6.31 -23.87 -2.37
CA SER A 53 5.24 -24.45 -1.55
C SER A 53 4.10 -23.44 -1.42
N VAL A 54 2.87 -23.87 -1.71
CA VAL A 54 1.69 -23.01 -1.60
C VAL A 54 0.90 -23.38 -0.34
N LEU A 55 0.61 -22.36 0.48
CA LEU A 55 -0.32 -22.45 1.59
C LEU A 55 -1.55 -21.59 1.29
N ARG A 56 -2.75 -22.14 1.49
CA ARG A 56 -4.03 -21.45 1.28
C ARG A 56 -5.02 -21.85 2.37
N ASP A 57 -5.75 -20.89 2.92
CA ASP A 57 -6.77 -21.11 3.95
C ASP A 57 -6.25 -21.90 5.17
N GLY A 58 -5.00 -21.64 5.58
CA GLY A 58 -4.33 -22.35 6.67
C GLY A 58 -3.92 -23.79 6.34
N LYS A 59 -4.06 -24.23 5.09
CA LYS A 59 -3.74 -25.58 4.62
C LYS A 59 -2.57 -25.58 3.65
N TYR A 60 -1.78 -26.64 3.70
CA TYR A 60 -0.76 -26.92 2.69
C TYR A 60 -1.43 -27.47 1.42
N ILE A 61 -1.20 -26.82 0.30
CA ILE A 61 -1.77 -27.20 -1.00
C ILE A 61 -0.82 -28.12 -1.77
N GLY A 62 0.49 -27.85 -1.71
CA GLY A 62 1.49 -28.66 -2.40
C GLY A 62 2.85 -27.97 -2.48
N THR A 63 3.81 -28.71 -3.01
CA THR A 63 5.17 -28.23 -3.32
C THR A 63 5.56 -28.70 -4.70
N TRP A 64 6.09 -27.80 -5.51
CA TRP A 64 6.54 -28.07 -6.87
C TRP A 64 7.99 -27.64 -7.03
N GLY A 65 8.72 -28.26 -7.95
CA GLY A 65 9.97 -27.68 -8.43
C GLY A 65 9.66 -26.41 -9.19
N ARG A 66 10.54 -25.41 -9.09
CA ARG A 66 10.37 -24.12 -9.77
C ARG A 66 10.14 -24.29 -11.29
N ASN A 67 10.79 -25.28 -11.91
CA ASN A 67 10.69 -25.52 -13.35
C ASN A 67 9.44 -26.34 -13.75
N ASP A 68 8.66 -26.84 -12.79
CA ASP A 68 7.50 -27.70 -13.04
C ASP A 68 6.17 -26.92 -13.09
N VAL A 69 6.22 -25.60 -12.86
CA VAL A 69 5.04 -24.74 -12.72
C VAL A 69 5.25 -23.37 -13.36
N GLU A 70 4.18 -22.81 -13.92
CA GLU A 70 4.15 -21.43 -14.36
C GLU A 70 3.55 -20.50 -13.29
N VAL A 71 3.76 -19.19 -13.48
CA VAL A 71 3.20 -18.15 -12.60
C VAL A 71 1.69 -18.32 -12.45
N ASN A 72 0.99 -18.58 -13.56
CA ASN A 72 -0.46 -18.75 -13.56
C ASN A 72 -0.93 -19.97 -12.76
N ASP A 73 -0.15 -21.05 -12.71
CA ASP A 73 -0.48 -22.24 -11.91
C ASP A 73 -0.42 -21.90 -10.42
N ILE A 74 0.65 -21.23 -10.00
CA ILE A 74 0.82 -20.79 -8.61
C ILE A 74 -0.29 -19.80 -8.23
N VAL A 75 -0.66 -18.85 -9.10
CA VAL A 75 -1.80 -17.96 -8.86
C VAL A 75 -3.09 -18.76 -8.62
N ARG A 76 -3.40 -19.74 -9.48
CA ARG A 76 -4.60 -20.58 -9.31
C ARG A 76 -4.58 -21.35 -7.98
N LEU A 77 -3.42 -21.89 -7.61
CA LEU A 77 -3.24 -22.63 -6.36
C LEU A 77 -3.43 -21.73 -5.13
N MET A 78 -2.89 -20.50 -5.18
CA MET A 78 -3.02 -19.50 -4.10
C MET A 78 -4.45 -18.99 -3.93
N VAL A 79 -5.16 -18.71 -5.02
CA VAL A 79 -6.50 -18.08 -4.98
C VAL A 79 -7.60 -19.14 -4.83
N GLY A 80 -7.40 -20.37 -5.30
CA GLY A 80 -8.35 -21.48 -5.14
C GLY A 80 -9.66 -21.34 -5.93
N ARG A 81 -9.75 -20.34 -6.80
CA ARG A 81 -10.86 -20.10 -7.74
C ARG A 81 -10.26 -19.75 -9.10
N GLU A 82 -10.91 -20.15 -10.19
CA GLU A 82 -10.67 -19.48 -11.47
C GLU A 82 -10.96 -17.99 -11.24
N ILE A 83 -10.00 -17.11 -11.54
CA ILE A 83 -10.25 -15.67 -11.47
C ILE A 83 -11.35 -15.41 -12.50
N PRO A 84 -12.61 -15.19 -12.08
CA PRO A 84 -13.67 -15.00 -13.05
C PRO A 84 -13.33 -13.70 -13.77
N LYS A 85 -13.43 -13.68 -15.10
CA LYS A 85 -13.33 -12.44 -15.90
C LYS A 85 -14.23 -11.32 -15.34
N MET A 86 -15.21 -11.64 -14.51
CA MET A 86 -16.05 -10.72 -13.74
C MET A 86 -15.31 -9.81 -12.73
N LEU A 87 -14.07 -10.13 -12.33
CA LEU A 87 -13.20 -9.21 -11.58
C LEU A 87 -12.45 -8.21 -12.49
N LEU A 88 -12.52 -8.39 -13.81
CA LEU A 88 -12.37 -7.29 -14.75
C LEU A 88 -13.67 -6.49 -14.61
N TYR A 89 -13.82 -5.76 -13.49
CA TYR A 89 -14.76 -4.65 -13.41
C TYR A 89 -14.66 -3.93 -14.74
N GLU A 90 -15.79 -3.71 -15.42
CA GLU A 90 -15.87 -2.66 -16.41
C GLU A 90 -15.33 -1.42 -15.70
N LYS A 91 -14.05 -1.11 -15.92
CA LYS A 91 -13.46 0.10 -15.39
C LYS A 91 -14.31 1.16 -16.02
N LYS A 92 -15.22 1.75 -15.24
CA LYS A 92 -15.74 3.08 -15.53
C LYS A 92 -14.52 3.97 -15.46
N ILE A 93 -13.79 4.05 -16.57
CA ILE A 93 -12.67 4.97 -16.73
C ILE A 93 -13.35 6.33 -16.70
N ALA A 94 -13.27 7.00 -15.56
CA ALA A 94 -13.65 8.40 -15.51
C ALA A 94 -12.72 9.12 -16.48
N LEU A 95 -13.28 9.71 -17.53
CA LEU A 95 -12.51 10.59 -18.40
C LEU A 95 -12.18 11.86 -17.60
N PRO A 96 -10.90 12.25 -17.49
CA PRO A 96 -10.53 13.50 -16.83
C PRO A 96 -11.28 14.68 -17.47
N SER A 97 -11.80 15.57 -16.65
CA SER A 97 -12.39 16.85 -17.09
C SER A 97 -11.54 18.02 -16.62
N ASP A 98 -11.68 19.20 -17.22
CA ASP A 98 -10.92 20.40 -16.83
C ASP A 98 -11.28 20.97 -15.43
N LYS A 99 -12.24 20.35 -14.73
CA LYS A 99 -12.64 20.75 -13.38
C LYS A 99 -11.58 20.33 -12.35
N ILE A 100 -10.91 21.28 -11.74
CA ILE A 100 -10.00 21.06 -10.60
C ILE A 100 -10.83 20.65 -9.37
N VAL A 101 -10.43 19.57 -8.70
CA VAL A 101 -11.05 19.07 -7.46
C VAL A 101 -10.16 19.22 -6.24
N LEU A 102 -8.85 19.27 -6.42
CA LEU A 102 -7.87 19.57 -5.38
C LEU A 102 -6.75 20.40 -6.01
N GLU A 103 -6.41 21.51 -5.39
CA GLU A 103 -5.27 22.34 -5.77
C GLU A 103 -4.42 22.62 -4.54
N VAL A 104 -3.12 22.36 -4.67
CA VAL A 104 -2.12 22.60 -3.64
C VAL A 104 -1.15 23.65 -4.18
N LYS A 105 -0.94 24.73 -3.43
CA LYS A 105 -0.06 25.85 -3.81
C LYS A 105 1.05 26.03 -2.78
N THR A 106 2.29 25.93 -3.27
CA THR A 106 3.53 26.20 -2.54
C THR A 106 3.58 25.56 -1.14
N LEU A 107 3.00 24.37 -0.99
CA LEU A 107 2.83 23.71 0.29
C LEU A 107 4.18 23.23 0.81
N SER A 108 4.47 23.53 2.07
CA SER A 108 5.72 23.17 2.71
C SER A 108 5.48 22.64 4.12
N ARG A 109 6.30 21.68 4.56
CA ARG A 109 6.32 21.18 5.93
C ARG A 109 7.75 21.02 6.42
N GLY A 110 8.32 22.10 6.96
CA GLY A 110 9.67 22.13 7.54
C GLY A 110 10.72 21.41 6.68
N LYS A 111 11.28 20.33 7.23
CA LYS A 111 12.31 19.51 6.58
C LYS A 111 11.78 18.35 5.71
N PHE A 112 10.46 18.10 5.71
CA PHE A 112 9.89 16.92 5.05
C PHE A 112 9.68 17.15 3.55
N PHE A 113 9.09 18.28 3.17
CA PHE A 113 8.94 18.71 1.78
C PHE A 113 8.82 20.24 1.72
N LYS A 114 9.19 20.83 0.59
CA LYS A 114 9.21 22.28 0.37
C LYS A 114 8.63 22.65 -0.98
N ASN A 115 7.81 23.70 -0.99
CA ASN A 115 7.28 24.36 -2.18
C ASN A 115 6.60 23.41 -3.19
N VAL A 116 5.74 22.52 -2.69
CA VAL A 116 5.00 21.58 -3.54
C VAL A 116 3.75 22.26 -4.09
N SER A 117 3.59 22.27 -5.41
CA SER A 117 2.38 22.78 -6.07
C SER A 117 1.88 21.78 -7.12
N PHE A 118 0.59 21.46 -7.09
CA PHE A 118 -0.05 20.62 -8.09
C PHE A 118 -1.56 20.85 -8.14
N LYS A 119 -2.17 20.37 -9.22
CA LYS A 119 -3.62 20.35 -9.43
C LYS A 119 -4.04 18.92 -9.72
N LEU A 120 -5.16 18.51 -9.15
CA LEU A 120 -5.85 17.26 -9.44
C LEU A 120 -7.18 17.60 -10.10
N TYR A 121 -7.41 17.02 -11.26
CA TYR A 121 -8.62 17.20 -12.05
C TYR A 121 -9.65 16.11 -11.78
N ARG A 122 -10.93 16.43 -11.95
CA ARG A 122 -12.02 15.47 -11.72
C ARG A 122 -11.88 14.30 -12.69
N GLY A 123 -11.81 13.08 -12.15
CA GLY A 123 -11.64 11.85 -12.93
C GLY A 123 -10.18 11.47 -13.22
N GLU A 124 -9.22 12.31 -12.82
CA GLU A 124 -7.80 12.02 -12.93
C GLU A 124 -7.31 11.12 -11.79
N ILE A 125 -6.29 10.30 -12.08
CA ILE A 125 -5.48 9.61 -11.07
C ILE A 125 -4.11 10.29 -11.04
N LEU A 126 -3.82 11.04 -9.99
CA LEU A 126 -2.51 11.66 -9.78
C LEU A 126 -1.57 10.71 -9.02
N GLY A 127 -0.45 10.36 -9.64
CA GLY A 127 0.60 9.55 -9.02
C GLY A 127 1.67 10.42 -8.36
N ILE A 128 1.94 10.19 -7.07
CA ILE A 128 3.05 10.83 -6.33
C ILE A 128 4.09 9.75 -6.01
N TYR A 129 5.30 9.87 -6.57
CA TYR A 129 6.36 8.87 -6.46
C TYR A 129 7.69 9.50 -6.02
N GLY A 130 8.59 8.68 -5.48
CA GLY A 130 9.85 9.11 -4.90
C GLY A 130 10.44 8.04 -3.99
N LEU A 131 11.72 8.17 -3.64
CA LEU A 131 12.40 7.24 -2.74
C LEU A 131 11.83 7.30 -1.31
N GLN A 132 12.27 6.40 -0.43
CA GLN A 132 11.95 6.48 0.99
C GLN A 132 12.47 7.82 1.56
N GLY A 133 11.65 8.50 2.35
CA GLY A 133 11.98 9.81 2.90
C GLY A 133 11.81 10.99 1.94
N ALA A 134 11.28 10.78 0.72
CA ALA A 134 10.99 11.86 -0.23
C ALA A 134 9.80 12.77 0.17
N GLY A 135 9.18 12.55 1.34
CA GLY A 135 8.08 13.39 1.83
C GLY A 135 6.69 13.04 1.30
N ARG A 136 6.51 11.86 0.68
CA ARG A 136 5.24 11.44 0.05
C ARG A 136 4.11 11.26 1.07
N THR A 137 4.37 10.44 2.08
CA THR A 137 3.42 10.16 3.16
C THR A 137 3.12 11.45 3.92
N GLU A 138 4.16 12.22 4.20
CA GLU A 138 4.08 13.50 4.88
C GLU A 138 3.23 14.51 4.10
N LEU A 139 3.36 14.56 2.78
CA LEU A 139 2.54 15.41 1.92
C LEU A 139 1.07 15.02 2.01
N VAL A 140 0.73 13.74 1.83
CA VAL A 140 -0.66 13.25 1.88
C VAL A 140 -1.27 13.45 3.27
N GLU A 141 -0.53 13.14 4.34
CA GLU A 141 -0.93 13.40 5.73
C GLU A 141 -1.21 14.89 5.98
N THR A 142 -0.40 15.78 5.39
CA THR A 142 -0.58 17.22 5.54
C THR A 142 -1.84 17.70 4.80
N VAL A 143 -2.06 17.21 3.59
CA VAL A 143 -3.27 17.53 2.81
C VAL A 143 -4.54 17.03 3.51
N PHE A 144 -4.46 15.90 4.21
CA PHE A 144 -5.58 15.33 4.97
C PHE A 144 -5.70 15.87 6.41
N GLY A 145 -4.83 16.81 6.83
CA GLY A 145 -4.90 17.42 8.16
C GLY A 145 -4.40 16.56 9.32
N LEU A 146 -3.68 15.46 9.05
CA LEU A 146 -2.97 14.69 10.09
C LEU A 146 -1.74 15.43 10.61
N ALA A 147 -1.19 16.34 9.81
CA ALA A 147 -0.06 17.17 10.18
C ALA A 147 -0.27 18.59 9.66
N LYS A 148 0.21 19.58 10.42
CA LYS A 148 0.09 21.00 10.03
C LYS A 148 1.16 21.37 9.00
N ALA A 149 0.74 22.03 7.92
CA ALA A 149 1.65 22.68 6.98
C ALA A 149 2.38 23.85 7.66
N SER A 150 3.64 24.07 7.30
CA SER A 150 4.38 25.27 7.71
C SER A 150 3.92 26.47 6.89
N GLU A 151 3.73 26.27 5.58
CA GLU A 151 3.41 27.31 4.60
C GLU A 151 2.59 26.72 3.45
N GLY A 152 1.97 27.59 2.65
CA GLY A 152 1.21 27.25 1.46
C GLY A 152 -0.29 27.16 1.68
N GLU A 153 -1.01 26.78 0.63
CA GLU A 153 -2.47 26.79 0.59
C GLU A 153 -3.01 25.52 -0.05
N ILE A 154 -4.18 25.09 0.44
CA ILE A 154 -4.91 23.92 -0.07
C ILE A 154 -6.31 24.38 -0.45
N TYR A 155 -6.75 23.98 -1.63
CA TYR A 155 -8.07 24.25 -2.15
C TYR A 155 -8.77 22.94 -2.49
N ILE A 156 -9.97 22.71 -1.97
CA ILE A 156 -10.77 21.51 -2.22
C ILE A 156 -12.07 21.96 -2.91
N PHE A 157 -12.34 21.42 -4.09
CA PHE A 157 -13.47 21.83 -4.95
C PHE A 157 -13.56 23.36 -5.22
N GLY A 158 -12.42 24.06 -5.19
CA GLY A 158 -12.31 25.50 -5.44
C GLY A 158 -12.38 26.37 -4.18
N GLU A 159 -12.69 25.79 -3.01
CA GLU A 159 -12.70 26.50 -1.74
C GLU A 159 -11.34 26.39 -1.06
N LYS A 160 -10.79 27.50 -0.56
CA LYS A 160 -9.57 27.47 0.27
C LYS A 160 -9.92 26.84 1.62
N VAL A 161 -9.23 25.77 2.00
CA VAL A 161 -9.48 25.04 3.23
C VAL A 161 -8.23 25.02 4.10
N ASP A 162 -8.39 25.50 5.34
CA ASP A 162 -7.41 25.26 6.39
C ASP A 162 -7.69 23.90 7.03
N VAL A 163 -7.10 22.84 6.46
CA VAL A 163 -7.30 21.47 6.93
C VAL A 163 -6.53 21.25 8.25
N LEU A 164 -7.16 21.64 9.37
CA LEU A 164 -6.54 21.57 10.70
C LEU A 164 -6.57 20.17 11.33
N ASN A 165 -7.48 19.31 10.87
CA ASN A 165 -7.65 17.96 11.36
C ASN A 165 -8.36 17.08 10.30
N PRO A 166 -8.31 15.73 10.44
CA PRO A 166 -8.93 14.81 9.49
C PRO A 166 -10.44 14.95 9.33
N ASN A 167 -11.17 15.37 10.37
CA ASN A 167 -12.63 15.53 10.29
C ASN A 167 -13.01 16.66 9.34
N GLU A 168 -12.25 17.75 9.30
CA GLU A 168 -12.46 18.82 8.31
C GLU A 168 -12.19 18.32 6.89
N ALA A 169 -11.12 17.55 6.67
CA ALA A 169 -10.85 16.95 5.36
C ALA A 169 -12.03 16.07 4.87
N ILE A 170 -12.59 15.26 5.77
CA ILE A 170 -13.73 14.39 5.49
C ILE A 170 -14.99 15.20 5.15
N LYS A 171 -15.27 16.28 5.88
CA LYS A 171 -16.41 17.17 5.58
C LYS A 171 -16.32 17.79 4.18
N HIS A 172 -15.09 18.08 3.72
CA HIS A 172 -14.83 18.57 2.36
C HIS A 172 -14.75 17.45 1.31
N GLY A 173 -15.10 16.21 1.66
CA GLY A 173 -15.21 15.10 0.73
C GLY A 173 -13.89 14.37 0.43
N LEU A 174 -12.84 14.57 1.23
CA LEU A 174 -11.62 13.79 1.13
C LEU A 174 -11.73 12.49 1.93
N ALA A 175 -11.11 11.44 1.42
CA ALA A 175 -10.90 10.19 2.13
C ALA A 175 -9.44 9.78 2.00
N MET A 176 -8.86 9.26 3.07
CA MET A 176 -7.48 8.81 3.10
C MET A 176 -7.42 7.34 3.52
N VAL A 177 -6.62 6.57 2.80
CA VAL A 177 -6.21 5.22 3.20
C VAL A 177 -4.78 5.35 3.74
N PRO A 178 -4.54 5.03 5.03
CA PRO A 178 -3.22 5.19 5.62
C PRO A 178 -2.22 4.14 5.08
N GLU A 179 -0.95 4.53 5.01
CA GLU A 179 0.15 3.63 4.63
C GLU A 179 0.34 2.51 5.67
N ASP A 180 0.37 2.87 6.95
CA ASP A 180 0.51 1.92 8.06
C ASP A 180 -0.86 1.52 8.62
N ARG A 181 -1.50 0.56 7.93
CA ARG A 181 -2.82 0.06 8.34
C ARG A 181 -2.88 -0.45 9.78
N ARG A 182 -1.78 -0.96 10.36
CA ARG A 182 -1.78 -1.54 11.71
C ARG A 182 -1.75 -0.46 12.77
N ARG A 183 -0.97 0.59 12.56
CA ARG A 183 -0.79 1.67 13.53
C ARG A 183 -1.84 2.76 13.40
N THR A 184 -2.26 3.08 12.18
CA THR A 184 -3.13 4.24 11.92
C THR A 184 -4.41 3.89 11.14
N GLY A 185 -4.58 2.64 10.69
CA GLY A 185 -5.77 2.22 9.95
C GLY A 185 -6.80 1.43 10.75
N ILE A 186 -6.42 0.81 11.87
CA ILE A 186 -7.31 -0.04 12.68
C ILE A 186 -7.05 0.15 14.18
N LEU A 187 -8.06 -0.13 14.99
CA LEU A 187 -7.99 -0.23 16.43
C LEU A 187 -7.65 -1.67 16.81
N THR A 188 -6.36 -1.96 16.97
CA THR A 188 -5.84 -3.32 17.22
C THR A 188 -6.32 -3.94 18.53
N SER A 189 -6.78 -3.13 19.48
CA SER A 189 -7.39 -3.58 20.73
C SER A 189 -8.84 -4.06 20.58
N LEU A 190 -9.48 -3.77 19.44
CA LEU A 190 -10.87 -4.12 19.16
C LEU A 190 -10.96 -5.30 18.21
N ASP A 191 -12.08 -6.03 18.26
CA ASP A 191 -12.36 -7.08 17.30
C ASP A 191 -12.75 -6.50 15.91
N VAL A 192 -12.97 -7.38 14.94
CA VAL A 192 -13.32 -6.98 13.57
C VAL A 192 -14.66 -6.25 13.51
N LYS A 193 -15.66 -6.72 14.28
CA LYS A 193 -17.00 -6.16 14.28
C LYS A 193 -16.98 -4.73 14.83
N ASP A 194 -16.24 -4.53 15.92
CA ASP A 194 -16.11 -3.24 16.58
C ASP A 194 -15.30 -2.25 15.75
N ASN A 195 -14.22 -2.70 15.09
CA ASN A 195 -13.47 -1.88 14.13
C ASN A 195 -14.34 -1.35 12.98
N ILE A 196 -15.27 -2.15 12.48
CA ILE A 196 -16.21 -1.72 11.43
C ILE A 196 -17.28 -0.79 12.01
N GLY A 197 -17.80 -1.14 13.20
CA GLY A 197 -18.89 -0.42 13.84
C GLY A 197 -18.53 0.97 14.32
N VAL A 198 -17.28 1.20 14.75
CA VAL A 198 -16.83 2.45 15.39
C VAL A 198 -17.11 3.71 14.56
N VAL A 199 -17.08 3.60 13.23
CA VAL A 199 -17.34 4.70 12.30
C VAL A 199 -18.80 5.19 12.38
N LYS A 200 -19.73 4.31 12.78
CA LYS A 200 -21.16 4.59 12.88
C LYS A 200 -21.67 4.83 14.30
N ILE A 201 -20.85 4.57 15.33
CA ILE A 201 -21.24 4.74 16.73
C ILE A 201 -21.80 6.15 17.03
N PRO A 202 -21.19 7.27 16.57
CA PRO A 202 -21.73 8.61 16.84
C PRO A 202 -23.11 8.87 16.24
N GLU A 203 -23.50 8.16 15.17
CA GLU A 203 -24.82 8.30 14.54
C GLU A 203 -25.89 7.45 15.22
N VAL A 204 -25.48 6.37 15.89
CA VAL A 204 -26.39 5.36 16.47
C VAL A 204 -26.55 5.55 17.99
N VAL A 205 -25.61 6.26 18.62
CA VAL A 205 -25.57 6.44 20.08
C VAL A 205 -25.66 7.91 20.42
N SER A 206 -26.84 8.37 20.84
CA SER A 206 -27.04 9.67 21.47
C SER A 206 -26.83 9.54 22.99
N PHE A 207 -25.59 9.67 23.46
CA PHE A 207 -25.36 10.03 24.86
C PHE A 207 -25.02 11.53 24.90
N GLY A 208 -25.88 12.29 25.57
CA GLY A 208 -25.71 13.71 25.83
C GLY A 208 -24.65 14.02 26.88
#